data_AF-E0RPK7-F1
#
_entry.id   AF-E0RPK7-F1
#
_cell.length_a   1.000
_cell.length_b   1.000
_cell.length_c   1.000
_cell.angle_alpha   90.00
_cell.angle_beta   90.00
_cell.angle_gamma   90.00
#
_symmetry.space_group_name_H-M   'P 1'
#
loop_
_entity.id
_entity.type
_entity.pdbx_description
1 polymer ?
#
loop_
_entity_poly.entity_id
_entity_poly.type
_entity_poly.pdbx_seq_one_letter_code
_entity_poly.pdbx_strand_id
1 'polypeptide(L)'
;MGEVELQDPHTTQAGLHGHHREARPAHHRGAHGARRPTGPPHRPAQIGTPRRRPADGRHDRRREDRHPHLPLGSHGTTTSRRGCEGTPQDRRALQHPRCQQQVDGRLHHLLPPLLSTVRARPEGLFRVPQTEHPRRRRPRRSLVTIYLASNNRHKKEEIAPLLSPHPLLLPEDAGIEFHCEERGATFLENALTKAQTLYDLVKAPVLADDSGLSVEALGGAPGVRSARFGEEAGRSLSTEEKNALLLRMLHGESDRRAAFVSCMVLLLSPQRFYIVQETLEGAIAHEARGTHGFGYDPIFLLPDGRHLAELSLEEKNRISHRGKAARKLRLLMEDLT
;
A
#
# COMPACT_ATOMS: atom_id res chain seq x y z
N MET A 1 -32.24 19.01 59.29
CA MET A 1 -32.40 18.36 60.61
C MET A 1 -33.06 17.03 60.37
N GLY A 2 -32.56 15.96 60.99
CA GLY A 2 -32.96 14.57 60.69
C GLY A 2 -31.76 13.64 60.88
N GLU A 3 -31.69 13.02 62.06
CA GLU A 3 -30.66 12.07 62.51
C GLU A 3 -30.91 10.68 61.86
N VAL A 4 -29.90 9.94 61.39
CA VAL A 4 -29.04 8.99 62.13
C VAL A 4 -29.82 7.99 62.99
N GLU A 5 -29.92 6.73 62.52
CA GLU A 5 -29.37 5.57 63.26
C GLU A 5 -29.24 4.32 62.36
N LEU A 6 -28.24 3.48 62.66
CA LEU A 6 -27.96 2.18 62.05
C LEU A 6 -27.87 1.15 63.17
N GLN A 7 -28.55 0.01 63.05
CA GLN A 7 -28.41 -1.10 64.01
C GLN A 7 -28.27 -2.45 63.28
N ASP A 8 -27.15 -3.10 63.60
CA ASP A 8 -26.82 -4.53 63.51
C ASP A 8 -26.84 -5.07 64.97
N PRO A 9 -26.56 -6.35 65.31
CA PRO A 9 -26.43 -7.57 64.49
C PRO A 9 -27.19 -8.80 65.10
N HIS A 10 -27.05 -10.00 64.51
CA HIS A 10 -27.18 -11.27 65.27
C HIS A 10 -26.22 -12.39 64.80
N THR A 11 -25.24 -12.68 65.68
CA THR A 11 -24.62 -13.97 66.09
C THR A 11 -25.14 -15.26 65.40
N THR A 12 -24.31 -16.24 65.00
CA THR A 12 -23.65 -17.21 65.91
C THR A 12 -22.56 -18.06 65.21
N GLN A 13 -21.58 -18.56 65.97
CA GLN A 13 -20.40 -19.35 65.54
C GLN A 13 -20.30 -20.72 66.25
N ALA A 14 -19.31 -21.55 65.85
CA ALA A 14 -18.90 -22.87 66.38
C ALA A 14 -19.74 -24.10 65.94
N GLY A 15 -19.18 -25.31 65.71
CA GLY A 15 -17.77 -25.80 65.72
C GLY A 15 -17.68 -27.14 64.92
N LEU A 16 -16.57 -27.51 64.28
CA LEU A 16 -15.33 -28.14 64.80
C LEU A 16 -15.27 -29.70 64.68
N HIS A 17 -14.11 -30.21 64.22
CA HIS A 17 -13.64 -31.63 64.15
C HIS A 17 -14.24 -32.51 63.01
N GLY A 18 -13.51 -33.46 62.40
CA GLY A 18 -12.07 -33.79 62.43
C GLY A 18 -11.73 -35.21 61.91
N HIS A 19 -10.51 -35.38 61.36
CA HIS A 19 -9.74 -36.63 61.09
C HIS A 19 -9.92 -37.50 59.81
N HIS A 20 -8.83 -37.49 59.01
CA HIS A 20 -8.12 -38.59 58.31
C HIS A 20 -8.59 -40.06 58.43
N ARG A 21 -8.53 -40.80 57.31
CA ARG A 21 -7.40 -41.75 56.98
C ARG A 21 -7.49 -42.39 55.58
N GLU A 22 -6.34 -42.87 55.08
CA GLU A 22 -6.17 -43.62 53.83
C GLU A 22 -6.45 -45.13 54.00
N ALA A 23 -6.75 -45.86 52.90
CA ALA A 23 -5.88 -46.94 52.35
C ALA A 23 -6.60 -48.07 51.55
N ARG A 24 -6.24 -48.17 50.25
CA ARG A 24 -5.90 -49.39 49.47
C ARG A 24 -7.01 -50.42 49.04
N PRO A 25 -6.70 -51.31 48.03
CA PRO A 25 -7.70 -51.79 47.05
C PRO A 25 -7.96 -53.31 47.06
N ALA A 26 -8.80 -53.80 46.13
CA ALA A 26 -9.08 -55.23 45.89
C ALA A 26 -8.87 -55.66 44.42
N HIS A 27 -8.44 -56.92 44.23
CA HIS A 27 -8.16 -57.58 42.94
C HIS A 27 -9.21 -58.65 42.58
N HIS A 28 -9.36 -58.98 41.29
CA HIS A 28 -9.55 -60.33 40.69
C HIS A 28 -9.39 -60.17 39.15
N ARG A 29 -8.46 -60.82 38.40
CA ARG A 29 -8.27 -62.25 38.01
C ARG A 29 -9.56 -62.89 37.45
N GLY A 30 -9.64 -63.50 36.25
CA GLY A 30 -8.74 -63.82 35.11
C GLY A 30 -9.56 -64.57 34.00
N ALA A 31 -9.06 -65.25 32.95
CA ALA A 31 -7.77 -65.41 32.28
C ALA A 31 -7.94 -66.20 30.93
N HIS A 32 -6.88 -66.35 30.10
CA HIS A 32 -6.78 -67.17 28.85
C HIS A 32 -7.53 -66.67 27.60
N GLY A 33 -7.10 -66.91 26.35
CA GLY A 33 -5.94 -67.67 25.83
C GLY A 33 -5.63 -67.35 24.34
N ALA A 34 -4.51 -67.84 23.80
CA ALA A 34 -3.92 -67.40 22.52
C ALA A 34 -4.25 -68.27 21.29
N ARG A 35 -4.08 -67.73 20.06
CA ARG A 35 -3.33 -68.33 18.92
C ARG A 35 -3.28 -67.45 17.64
N ARG A 36 -2.18 -67.56 16.88
CA ARG A 36 -1.97 -67.11 15.48
C ARG A 36 -2.04 -68.32 14.52
N PRO A 37 -2.31 -68.11 13.21
CA PRO A 37 -1.30 -68.34 12.14
C PRO A 37 -1.34 -67.22 11.04
N THR A 38 -0.27 -66.71 10.39
CA THR A 38 0.66 -67.26 9.34
C THR A 38 -0.05 -67.88 8.13
N GLY A 39 0.14 -67.54 6.84
CA GLY A 39 0.95 -66.56 6.06
C GLY A 39 0.36 -66.54 4.60
N PRO A 40 1.09 -66.42 3.46
CA PRO A 40 2.39 -65.82 3.11
C PRO A 40 2.24 -64.69 2.02
N PRO A 41 3.30 -64.10 1.41
CA PRO A 41 3.20 -62.88 0.58
C PRO A 41 3.28 -63.10 -0.96
N HIS A 42 2.76 -62.14 -1.74
CA HIS A 42 2.98 -62.05 -3.19
C HIS A 42 4.13 -61.09 -3.57
N ARG A 43 4.91 -61.50 -4.59
CA ARG A 43 6.11 -60.82 -5.12
C ARG A 43 5.76 -59.66 -6.07
N PRO A 44 6.70 -58.72 -6.32
CA PRO A 44 6.52 -57.61 -7.25
C PRO A 44 6.77 -58.02 -8.71
N ALA A 45 6.15 -57.29 -9.65
CA ALA A 45 6.52 -57.30 -11.06
C ALA A 45 7.30 -56.03 -11.42
N GLN A 46 8.48 -56.20 -12.01
CA GLN A 46 9.19 -55.18 -12.77
C GLN A 46 9.34 -55.67 -14.22
N ILE A 47 9.89 -54.80 -15.09
CA ILE A 47 10.13 -54.99 -16.53
C ILE A 47 8.89 -54.64 -17.38
N GLY A 48 8.95 -53.69 -18.32
CA GLY A 48 10.12 -52.88 -18.67
C GLY A 48 9.84 -51.71 -19.61
N THR A 49 10.82 -50.83 -19.73
CA THR A 49 10.86 -49.69 -20.65
C THR A 49 11.66 -50.04 -21.91
N PRO A 50 11.18 -49.65 -23.11
CA PRO A 50 12.06 -49.56 -24.27
C PRO A 50 11.78 -48.30 -25.11
N ARG A 51 12.44 -47.17 -24.79
CA ARG A 51 12.60 -46.05 -25.74
C ARG A 51 13.98 -45.40 -25.63
N ARG A 52 14.94 -45.90 -26.41
CA ARG A 52 16.05 -45.11 -26.96
C ARG A 52 15.90 -45.10 -28.48
N ARG A 53 15.77 -43.91 -29.07
CA ARG A 53 16.09 -43.62 -30.47
C ARG A 53 17.20 -42.57 -30.45
N PRO A 54 18.31 -42.76 -31.19
CA PRO A 54 19.20 -41.68 -31.59
C PRO A 54 19.23 -41.51 -33.12
N ALA A 55 19.56 -40.29 -33.57
CA ALA A 55 19.96 -39.94 -34.94
C ALA A 55 18.90 -40.17 -36.05
N ASP A 56 18.95 -39.53 -37.22
CA ASP A 56 19.47 -38.21 -37.62
C ASP A 56 18.77 -37.85 -38.94
N GLY A 57 18.72 -36.58 -39.35
CA GLY A 57 18.17 -36.24 -40.67
C GLY A 57 17.84 -34.76 -40.89
N ARG A 58 18.77 -34.03 -41.53
CA ARG A 58 18.54 -32.68 -42.08
C ARG A 58 17.96 -32.76 -43.50
N HIS A 59 17.59 -31.59 -44.05
CA HIS A 59 17.11 -31.29 -45.41
C HIS A 59 15.60 -31.54 -45.67
N ASP A 60 14.87 -30.70 -46.44
CA ASP A 60 15.24 -29.42 -47.09
C ASP A 60 14.06 -28.42 -47.22
N ARG A 61 14.38 -27.21 -47.69
CA ARG A 61 13.54 -26.06 -48.04
C ARG A 61 12.26 -26.34 -48.83
N ARG A 62 11.21 -25.55 -48.56
CA ARG A 62 10.48 -24.63 -49.49
C ARG A 62 9.38 -23.88 -48.71
N ARG A 63 9.40 -22.53 -48.71
CA ARG A 63 8.53 -21.64 -49.51
C ARG A 63 7.03 -21.95 -49.43
N GLU A 64 6.25 -21.03 -48.87
CA GLU A 64 5.15 -20.39 -49.60
C GLU A 64 4.73 -19.04 -48.97
N ASP A 65 4.75 -18.00 -49.79
CA ASP A 65 4.12 -16.70 -49.51
C ASP A 65 2.60 -16.81 -49.67
N ARG A 66 1.80 -16.03 -48.91
CA ARG A 66 0.45 -15.56 -49.29
C ARG A 66 -0.10 -14.48 -48.35
N HIS A 67 0.00 -13.23 -48.80
CA HIS A 67 -0.96 -12.18 -48.42
C HIS A 67 -2.18 -12.25 -49.36
N PRO A 68 -3.39 -11.86 -48.91
CA PRO A 68 -4.47 -11.38 -49.77
C PRO A 68 -4.60 -9.84 -49.72
N HIS A 69 -5.24 -9.27 -50.74
CA HIS A 69 -5.21 -7.85 -51.10
C HIS A 69 -6.32 -6.97 -50.48
N LEU A 70 -6.13 -5.65 -50.60
CA LEU A 70 -7.04 -4.53 -50.35
C LEU A 70 -8.34 -4.58 -51.20
N PRO A 71 -9.32 -3.69 -50.91
CA PRO A 71 -9.44 -2.51 -51.80
C PRO A 71 -9.55 -1.13 -51.09
N LEU A 72 -9.52 -0.09 -51.93
CA LEU A 72 -9.38 1.37 -51.66
C LEU A 72 -10.69 2.04 -51.17
N GLY A 73 -10.72 3.27 -50.63
CA GLY A 73 -9.63 4.22 -50.32
C GLY A 73 -10.13 5.65 -49.94
N SER A 74 -9.22 6.66 -50.00
CA SER A 74 -9.40 8.13 -49.85
C SER A 74 -9.94 8.67 -48.49
N HIS A 75 -9.40 9.71 -47.84
CA HIS A 75 -8.38 10.74 -48.14
C HIS A 75 -7.35 10.86 -46.98
N GLY A 76 -6.05 11.16 -47.15
CA GLY A 76 -5.47 12.51 -47.29
C GLY A 76 -5.49 13.31 -45.96
N THR A 77 -4.41 13.80 -45.34
CA THR A 77 -2.98 13.93 -45.71
C THR A 77 -2.08 13.96 -44.45
N THR A 78 -0.89 13.34 -44.46
CA THR A 78 0.17 13.58 -43.45
C THR A 78 1.56 13.42 -44.06
N THR A 79 2.41 14.45 -43.90
CA THR A 79 3.79 14.49 -44.41
C THR A 79 4.76 13.76 -43.49
N SER A 80 5.75 13.10 -44.08
CA SER A 80 6.72 12.26 -43.38
C SER A 80 7.78 13.08 -42.62
N ARG A 81 8.19 12.57 -41.46
CA ARG A 81 9.52 12.83 -40.88
C ARG A 81 10.35 11.55 -40.99
N ARG A 82 11.40 11.58 -41.81
CA ARG A 82 12.56 10.69 -41.64
C ARG A 82 13.71 11.53 -41.09
N GLY A 83 14.52 10.95 -40.22
CA GLY A 83 15.59 11.65 -39.53
C GLY A 83 16.84 11.86 -40.38
N CYS A 84 17.75 12.67 -39.86
CA CYS A 84 19.14 12.75 -40.29
C CYS A 84 20.03 12.67 -39.04
N GLU A 85 20.78 11.58 -38.93
CA GLU A 85 22.01 11.55 -38.13
C GLU A 85 23.13 12.14 -39.00
N GLY A 86 24.00 12.95 -38.42
CA GLY A 86 25.09 13.62 -39.15
C GLY A 86 26.14 14.18 -38.20
N THR A 87 27.39 13.79 -38.41
CA THR A 87 28.54 14.13 -37.57
C THR A 87 29.09 15.55 -37.83
N PRO A 88 29.79 16.17 -36.88
CA PRO A 88 30.31 17.52 -37.03
C PRO A 88 31.74 17.52 -37.60
N GLN A 89 31.94 18.06 -38.80
CA GLN A 89 33.26 18.47 -39.24
C GLN A 89 33.25 19.68 -40.19
N ASP A 90 34.19 20.57 -39.90
CA ASP A 90 34.71 21.72 -40.65
C ASP A 90 33.94 23.03 -40.87
N ARG A 91 34.76 24.08 -40.97
CA ARG A 91 34.43 25.50 -40.94
C ARG A 91 34.72 26.17 -42.29
N ARG A 92 33.99 27.26 -42.56
CA ARG A 92 34.26 28.31 -43.59
C ARG A 92 34.02 27.83 -45.05
N ALA A 93 33.58 28.66 -45.98
CA ALA A 93 33.30 30.11 -45.92
C ALA A 93 32.39 30.60 -47.07
N LEU A 94 31.57 31.62 -46.78
CA LEU A 94 31.09 32.69 -47.70
C LEU A 94 30.17 32.22 -48.87
N GLN A 95 29.23 32.99 -49.45
CA GLN A 95 29.13 34.45 -49.62
C GLN A 95 27.64 34.94 -49.65
N HIS A 96 27.44 36.21 -49.23
CA HIS A 96 26.47 37.21 -49.77
C HIS A 96 24.96 37.21 -49.36
N PRO A 97 24.28 38.39 -49.36
CA PRO A 97 24.65 39.64 -48.67
C PRO A 97 23.49 40.33 -47.89
N ARG A 98 23.74 40.70 -46.63
CA ARG A 98 23.11 41.76 -45.78
C ARG A 98 23.58 41.48 -44.34
N CYS A 99 24.71 41.97 -43.83
CA CYS A 99 25.30 43.32 -43.93
C CYS A 99 24.31 44.37 -43.39
N GLN A 100 24.58 45.14 -42.33
CA GLN A 100 25.60 45.12 -41.24
C GLN A 100 25.20 46.22 -40.22
N GLN A 101 26.05 46.50 -39.22
CA GLN A 101 25.95 47.58 -38.20
C GLN A 101 24.93 47.27 -37.09
N GLN A 102 25.29 47.15 -35.79
CA GLN A 102 25.96 48.10 -34.87
C GLN A 102 25.14 49.39 -34.68
N VAL A 103 24.98 49.94 -33.47
CA VAL A 103 26.05 50.40 -32.57
C VAL A 103 25.72 50.19 -31.07
N ASP A 104 26.76 50.05 -30.24
CA ASP A 104 26.72 50.22 -28.79
C ASP A 104 26.19 51.59 -28.34
N GLY A 105 25.62 51.66 -27.12
CA GLY A 105 25.61 52.90 -26.33
C GLY A 105 24.28 53.31 -25.70
N ARG A 106 24.24 53.28 -24.36
CA ARG A 106 23.44 54.12 -23.44
C ARG A 106 22.07 54.62 -23.94
N LEU A 107 20.97 54.03 -23.43
CA LEU A 107 19.72 54.78 -23.30
C LEU A 107 19.68 55.50 -21.94
N HIS A 108 19.67 56.83 -21.99
CA HIS A 108 19.62 57.69 -20.82
C HIS A 108 18.20 57.75 -20.23
N HIS A 109 18.10 57.83 -18.89
CA HIS A 109 16.89 58.29 -18.23
C HIS A 109 16.54 59.72 -18.71
N LEU A 110 15.37 59.89 -19.32
CA LEU A 110 14.79 61.19 -19.64
C LEU A 110 13.58 61.45 -18.72
N LEU A 111 13.88 61.84 -17.49
CA LEU A 111 12.96 62.55 -16.60
C LEU A 111 13.44 64.01 -16.53
N PRO A 112 12.65 64.99 -16.97
CA PRO A 112 13.00 66.40 -16.81
C PRO A 112 12.84 66.82 -15.34
N PRO A 113 13.80 67.58 -14.76
CA PRO A 113 13.71 68.05 -13.37
C PRO A 113 13.01 69.41 -13.29
N LEU A 114 12.08 69.56 -12.33
CA LEU A 114 11.70 70.86 -11.76
C LEU A 114 11.46 70.75 -10.24
N LEU A 115 12.48 71.13 -9.47
CA LEU A 115 12.30 71.85 -8.20
C LEU A 115 11.68 73.22 -8.55
N SER A 116 10.87 73.91 -7.75
CA SER A 116 10.25 73.72 -6.43
C SER A 116 9.01 74.66 -6.41
N THR A 117 8.07 74.75 -5.46
CA THR A 117 8.20 75.00 -4.00
C THR A 117 6.77 75.20 -3.43
N VAL A 118 6.59 75.06 -2.10
CA VAL A 118 5.49 75.64 -1.28
C VAL A 118 4.05 75.06 -1.38
N ARG A 119 3.66 74.42 -0.25
CA ARG A 119 2.38 74.49 0.50
C ARG A 119 1.09 74.95 -0.23
N ALA A 120 0.04 74.14 -0.18
CA ALA A 120 -0.97 74.17 0.89
C ALA A 120 -2.01 73.03 0.71
N ARG A 121 -2.72 72.64 1.78
CA ARG A 121 -3.87 71.74 1.70
C ARG A 121 -5.12 72.54 1.29
N PRO A 122 -5.91 72.10 0.31
CA PRO A 122 -7.36 72.27 0.36
C PRO A 122 -7.95 71.17 1.24
N GLU A 123 -8.72 71.56 2.25
CA GLU A 123 -9.64 70.62 2.91
C GLU A 123 -10.77 70.26 1.93
N GLY A 124 -11.31 69.04 2.03
CA GLY A 124 -12.42 68.59 1.19
C GLY A 124 -12.04 67.52 0.16
N LEU A 125 -11.71 66.32 0.63
CA LEU A 125 -11.74 65.12 -0.20
C LEU A 125 -12.67 64.08 0.45
N PHE A 126 -13.60 63.61 -0.37
CA PHE A 126 -14.71 62.74 -0.02
C PHE A 126 -14.23 61.54 0.81
N ARG A 127 -14.63 61.46 2.09
CA ARG A 127 -14.26 60.34 2.96
C ARG A 127 -15.10 59.13 2.55
N VAL A 128 -14.58 58.32 1.63
CA VAL A 128 -15.14 57.00 1.32
C VAL A 128 -15.30 56.26 2.65
N PRO A 129 -16.52 55.86 3.05
CA PRO A 129 -16.69 55.09 4.27
C PRO A 129 -15.91 53.79 4.11
N GLN A 130 -14.89 53.60 4.95
CA GLN A 130 -14.31 52.27 5.10
C GLN A 130 -15.35 51.42 5.81
N THR A 131 -16.23 50.80 5.02
CA THR A 131 -17.04 49.68 5.48
C THR A 131 -16.08 48.57 5.85
N GLU A 132 -15.77 48.49 7.15
CA GLU A 132 -15.02 47.38 7.72
C GLU A 132 -15.71 46.09 7.30
N HIS A 133 -15.18 45.44 6.26
CA HIS A 133 -15.68 44.15 5.83
C HIS A 133 -15.41 43.21 7.00
N PRO A 134 -16.45 42.67 7.66
CA PRO A 134 -16.25 41.85 8.85
C PRO A 134 -15.32 40.72 8.44
N ARG A 135 -14.15 40.64 9.09
CA ARG A 135 -13.11 39.64 8.77
C ARG A 135 -13.81 38.28 8.70
N ARG A 136 -13.98 37.74 7.48
CA ARG A 136 -14.66 36.45 7.29
C ARG A 136 -13.92 35.45 8.16
N ARG A 137 -14.54 35.03 9.26
CA ARG A 137 -14.01 33.96 10.10
C ARG A 137 -13.81 32.79 9.13
N ARG A 138 -12.58 32.28 9.03
CA ARG A 138 -12.35 31.02 8.30
C ARG A 138 -13.37 30.02 8.86
N PRO A 139 -14.11 29.28 8.01
CA PRO A 139 -15.05 28.29 8.50
C PRO A 139 -14.31 27.37 9.47
N ARG A 140 -14.96 26.99 10.56
CA ARG A 140 -14.39 25.97 11.45
C ARG A 140 -14.34 24.68 10.64
N ARG A 141 -13.14 24.23 10.30
CA ARG A 141 -12.89 22.95 9.63
C ARG A 141 -13.72 21.86 10.32
N SER A 142 -14.68 21.29 9.61
CA SER A 142 -15.52 20.23 10.15
C SER A 142 -14.71 18.95 10.29
N LEU A 143 -14.78 18.31 11.46
CA LEU A 143 -14.20 16.99 11.62
C LEU A 143 -15.03 16.00 10.81
N VAL A 144 -14.37 15.31 9.88
CA VAL A 144 -14.98 14.25 9.07
C VAL A 144 -14.54 12.90 9.65
N THR A 145 -15.50 12.10 10.10
CA THR A 145 -15.28 10.68 10.45
C THR A 145 -15.10 9.87 9.18
N ILE A 146 -14.07 9.02 9.15
CA ILE A 146 -13.71 8.18 8.01
C ILE A 146 -13.73 6.72 8.43
N TYR A 147 -14.36 5.88 7.62
CA TYR A 147 -14.38 4.43 7.82
C TYR A 147 -13.28 3.76 7.00
N LEU A 148 -12.37 3.04 7.65
CA LEU A 148 -11.30 2.28 7.01
C LEU A 148 -11.85 0.92 6.54
N ALA A 149 -11.90 0.69 5.24
CA ALA A 149 -12.29 -0.58 4.61
C ALA A 149 -11.21 -1.65 4.75
N SER A 150 -11.01 -2.10 6.00
CA SER A 150 -10.09 -3.18 6.35
C SER A 150 -10.48 -3.78 7.71
N ASN A 151 -10.13 -5.04 7.92
CA ASN A 151 -10.18 -5.71 9.22
C ASN A 151 -8.78 -5.77 9.89
N ASN A 152 -7.78 -5.08 9.32
CA ASN A 152 -6.41 -5.06 9.83
C ASN A 152 -6.20 -3.85 10.76
N ARG A 153 -6.14 -4.10 12.08
CA ARG A 153 -5.92 -3.08 13.11
C ARG A 153 -4.59 -2.34 12.95
N HIS A 154 -3.51 -3.00 12.53
CA HIS A 154 -2.23 -2.35 12.29
C HIS A 154 -2.26 -1.31 11.16
N LYS A 155 -3.14 -1.47 10.16
CA LYS A 155 -3.38 -0.41 9.16
C LYS A 155 -4.01 0.83 9.80
N LYS A 156 -4.94 0.69 10.75
CA LYS A 156 -5.50 1.81 11.52
C LYS A 156 -4.42 2.46 12.40
N GLU A 157 -3.58 1.67 13.06
CA GLU A 157 -2.48 2.16 13.90
C GLU A 157 -1.48 3.03 13.11
N GLU A 158 -1.14 2.64 11.88
CA GLU A 158 -0.29 3.46 11.00
C GLU A 158 -1.00 4.71 10.46
N ILE A 159 -2.25 4.59 9.99
CA ILE A 159 -2.94 5.65 9.25
C ILE A 159 -3.57 6.71 10.18
N ALA A 160 -4.17 6.30 11.30
CA ALA A 160 -4.96 7.21 12.14
C ALA A 160 -4.17 8.43 12.67
N PRO A 161 -2.91 8.29 13.15
CA PRO A 161 -2.09 9.45 13.54
C PRO A 161 -1.84 10.42 12.38
N LEU A 162 -1.72 9.90 11.15
CA LEU A 162 -1.42 10.67 9.95
C LEU A 162 -2.62 11.41 9.37
N LEU A 163 -3.85 11.00 9.68
CA LEU A 163 -5.09 11.68 9.25
C LEU A 163 -5.71 12.58 10.34
N SER A 164 -5.10 12.65 11.54
CA SER A 164 -5.52 13.55 12.61
C SER A 164 -5.70 15.00 12.13
N PRO A 165 -6.82 15.69 12.48
CA PRO A 165 -7.77 15.36 13.55
C PRO A 165 -8.97 14.49 13.12
N HIS A 166 -8.97 13.89 11.93
CA HIS A 166 -10.10 13.09 11.44
C HIS A 166 -10.20 11.73 12.15
N PRO A 167 -11.35 11.39 12.79
CA PRO A 167 -11.53 10.07 13.38
C PRO A 167 -11.51 8.97 12.30
N LEU A 168 -10.71 7.93 12.53
CA LEU A 168 -10.61 6.76 11.65
C LEU A 168 -11.16 5.52 12.35
N LEU A 169 -12.28 5.00 11.86
CA LEU A 169 -13.00 3.85 12.43
C LEU A 169 -12.82 2.62 11.53
N LEU A 170 -12.60 1.45 12.11
CA LEU A 170 -12.74 0.16 11.43
C LEU A 170 -14.23 -0.24 11.40
N PRO A 171 -14.66 -1.18 10.55
CA PRO A 171 -16.06 -1.62 10.49
C PRO A 171 -16.53 -2.21 11.83
N GLU A 172 -15.64 -2.97 12.49
CA GLU A 172 -15.85 -3.51 13.84
C GLU A 172 -16.08 -2.43 14.91
N ASP A 173 -15.46 -1.24 14.81
CA ASP A 173 -15.69 -0.14 15.76
C ASP A 173 -17.13 0.40 15.68
N ALA A 174 -17.84 0.12 14.59
CA ALA A 174 -19.23 0.49 14.34
C ALA A 174 -20.20 -0.71 14.38
N GLY A 175 -19.73 -1.90 14.79
CA GLY A 175 -20.54 -3.13 14.82
C GLY A 175 -20.91 -3.68 13.43
N ILE A 176 -20.15 -3.33 12.40
CA ILE A 176 -20.40 -3.75 11.01
C ILE A 176 -19.52 -4.95 10.68
N GLU A 177 -20.14 -6.06 10.30
CA GLU A 177 -19.44 -7.17 9.67
C GLU A 177 -19.01 -6.76 8.25
N PHE A 178 -17.70 -6.76 7.99
CA PHE A 178 -17.14 -6.38 6.69
C PHE A 178 -16.34 -7.52 6.09
N HIS A 179 -16.85 -8.04 4.97
CA HIS A 179 -16.17 -8.99 4.11
C HIS A 179 -16.14 -8.43 2.68
N CYS A 180 -14.98 -8.49 2.02
CA CYS A 180 -14.79 -8.02 0.65
C CYS A 180 -13.90 -9.01 -0.10
N GLU A 181 -14.40 -9.55 -1.21
CA GLU A 181 -13.62 -10.47 -2.04
C GLU A 181 -12.68 -9.71 -2.98
N GLU A 182 -11.38 -9.70 -2.62
CA GLU A 182 -10.32 -9.06 -3.39
C GLU A 182 -9.95 -9.90 -4.64
N ARG A 183 -10.72 -9.74 -5.72
CA ARG A 183 -10.49 -10.43 -7.01
C ARG A 183 -9.71 -9.61 -8.04
N GLY A 184 -9.26 -8.40 -7.71
CA GLY A 184 -8.54 -7.50 -8.62
C GLY A 184 -7.13 -8.01 -8.97
N ALA A 185 -6.66 -7.62 -10.16
CA ALA A 185 -5.29 -7.90 -10.61
C ALA A 185 -4.29 -6.86 -10.08
N THR A 186 -4.78 -5.69 -9.66
CA THR A 186 -3.99 -4.53 -9.21
C THR A 186 -4.42 -4.06 -7.81
N PHE A 187 -3.50 -3.37 -7.12
CA PHE A 187 -3.80 -2.75 -5.83
C PHE A 187 -4.95 -1.72 -5.93
N LEU A 188 -5.04 -1.00 -7.05
CA LEU A 188 -6.10 -0.03 -7.29
C LEU A 188 -7.48 -0.67 -7.38
N GLU A 189 -7.63 -1.76 -8.14
CA GLU A 189 -8.90 -2.48 -8.26
C GLU A 189 -9.38 -2.98 -6.89
N ASN A 190 -8.50 -3.63 -6.12
CA ASN A 190 -8.84 -4.11 -4.78
C ASN A 190 -9.19 -2.96 -3.81
N ALA A 191 -8.47 -1.84 -3.87
CA ALA A 191 -8.76 -0.68 -3.04
C ALA A 191 -10.10 -0.02 -3.41
N LEU A 192 -10.41 0.12 -4.71
CA LEU A 192 -11.70 0.60 -5.20
C LEU A 192 -12.85 -0.33 -4.76
N THR A 193 -12.69 -1.65 -4.94
CA THR A 193 -13.69 -2.63 -4.51
C THR A 193 -13.95 -2.53 -3.02
N LYS A 194 -12.90 -2.53 -2.18
CA LYS A 194 -13.04 -2.37 -0.72
C LYS A 194 -13.72 -1.06 -0.33
N ALA A 195 -13.34 0.05 -0.96
CA ALA A 195 -13.94 1.36 -0.68
C ALA A 195 -15.44 1.35 -0.99
N GLN A 196 -15.81 0.86 -2.17
CA GLN A 196 -17.21 0.77 -2.60
C GLN A 196 -18.02 -0.18 -1.71
N THR A 197 -17.52 -1.39 -1.43
CA THR A 197 -18.21 -2.37 -0.58
C THR A 197 -18.52 -1.81 0.81
N LEU A 198 -17.57 -1.15 1.48
CA LEU A 198 -17.88 -0.56 2.79
C LEU A 198 -18.77 0.68 2.65
N TYR A 199 -18.57 1.52 1.63
CA TYR A 199 -19.39 2.70 1.40
C TYR A 199 -20.86 2.34 1.21
N ASP A 200 -21.14 1.20 0.58
CA ASP A 200 -22.52 0.71 0.43
C ASP A 200 -23.18 0.25 1.72
N LEU A 201 -22.40 -0.04 2.77
CA LEU A 201 -22.90 -0.31 4.12
C LEU A 201 -23.03 0.97 4.96
N VAL A 202 -22.03 1.88 4.93
CA VAL A 202 -22.00 3.06 5.83
C VAL A 202 -22.59 4.35 5.25
N LYS A 203 -22.63 4.48 3.92
CA LYS A 203 -23.03 5.71 3.19
C LYS A 203 -22.36 7.00 3.72
N ALA A 204 -21.11 6.87 4.14
CA ALA A 204 -20.26 7.88 4.76
C ALA A 204 -18.85 7.81 4.16
N PRO A 205 -17.95 8.80 4.38
CA PRO A 205 -16.60 8.77 3.84
C PRO A 205 -15.82 7.50 4.21
N VAL A 206 -15.30 6.81 3.19
CA VAL A 206 -14.54 5.56 3.33
C VAL A 206 -13.13 5.74 2.80
N LEU A 207 -12.16 5.25 3.55
CA LEU A 207 -10.79 5.04 3.08
C LEU A 207 -10.55 3.54 2.89
N ALA A 208 -10.09 3.11 1.73
CA ALA A 208 -9.51 1.78 1.55
C ALA A 208 -8.00 1.89 1.34
N ASP A 209 -7.26 0.89 1.83
CA ASP A 209 -5.84 0.67 1.50
C ASP A 209 -5.67 -0.76 1.01
N ASP A 210 -5.28 -0.94 -0.25
CA ASP A 210 -4.67 -2.18 -0.70
C ASP A 210 -3.16 -2.02 -0.74
N SER A 211 -2.47 -2.96 -0.11
CA SER A 211 -1.02 -2.88 0.10
C SER A 211 -0.39 -4.26 0.01
N GLY A 212 0.83 -4.30 -0.52
CA GLY A 212 1.59 -5.53 -0.62
C GLY A 212 3.07 -5.30 -0.88
N LEU A 213 3.80 -6.39 -0.87
CA LEU A 213 5.22 -6.48 -1.18
C LEU A 213 5.39 -7.01 -2.60
N SER A 214 6.18 -6.32 -3.42
CA SER A 214 6.58 -6.71 -4.76
C SER A 214 8.07 -7.04 -4.75
N VAL A 215 8.47 -8.26 -5.13
CA VAL A 215 9.88 -8.67 -5.19
C VAL A 215 10.30 -8.92 -6.63
N GLU A 216 11.40 -8.31 -7.05
CA GLU A 216 11.83 -8.27 -8.46
C GLU A 216 12.12 -9.67 -9.03
N ALA A 217 12.96 -10.46 -8.34
CA ALA A 217 13.31 -11.81 -8.76
C ALA A 217 12.13 -12.79 -8.83
N LEU A 218 10.99 -12.45 -8.20
CA LEU A 218 9.76 -13.25 -8.24
C LEU A 218 8.70 -12.66 -9.20
N GLY A 219 9.10 -11.80 -10.13
CA GLY A 219 8.19 -11.17 -11.09
C GLY A 219 7.14 -10.27 -10.43
N GLY A 220 7.47 -9.67 -9.28
CA GLY A 220 6.56 -8.85 -8.49
C GLY A 220 5.69 -9.61 -7.49
N ALA A 221 5.82 -10.94 -7.37
CA ALA A 221 5.19 -11.67 -6.26
C ALA A 221 5.82 -11.29 -4.90
N PRO A 222 5.09 -11.34 -3.77
CA PRO A 222 3.67 -11.72 -3.62
C PRO A 222 2.63 -10.78 -4.25
N GLY A 223 2.97 -9.51 -4.46
CA GLY A 223 2.10 -8.51 -5.09
C GLY A 223 0.77 -8.32 -4.36
N VAL A 224 -0.34 -8.24 -5.11
CA VAL A 224 -1.72 -8.16 -4.56
C VAL A 224 -2.10 -9.38 -3.70
N ARG A 225 -1.37 -10.49 -3.78
CA ARG A 225 -1.61 -11.68 -2.94
C ARG A 225 -0.87 -11.64 -1.60
N SER A 226 -0.18 -10.54 -1.27
CA SER A 226 0.66 -10.42 -0.07
C SER A 226 0.01 -10.88 1.24
N ALA A 227 -1.26 -10.55 1.49
CA ALA A 227 -1.95 -10.99 2.70
C ALA A 227 -2.24 -12.51 2.74
N ARG A 228 -2.38 -13.13 1.56
CA ARG A 228 -2.76 -14.53 1.30
C ARG A 228 -1.66 -15.31 0.55
N PHE A 229 -0.40 -14.96 0.81
CA PHE A 229 0.75 -15.58 0.16
C PHE A 229 0.99 -16.99 0.70
N GLY A 230 1.25 -17.95 -0.20
CA GLY A 230 1.42 -19.37 0.16
C GLY A 230 0.15 -20.07 0.69
N GLU A 231 -1.01 -19.42 0.64
CA GLU A 231 -2.26 -20.03 1.09
C GLU A 231 -2.86 -20.92 0.00
N GLU A 232 -3.11 -22.19 0.35
CA GLU A 232 -3.59 -23.24 -0.55
C GLU A 232 -4.64 -24.10 0.18
N ALA A 233 -5.66 -24.55 -0.55
CA ALA A 233 -6.65 -25.54 -0.10
C ALA A 233 -7.26 -25.32 1.31
N GLY A 234 -7.45 -24.06 1.71
CA GLY A 234 -8.02 -23.70 3.01
C GLY A 234 -7.03 -23.63 4.18
N ARG A 235 -5.73 -23.87 3.96
CA ARG A 235 -4.68 -23.55 4.93
C ARG A 235 -4.22 -22.11 4.74
N SER A 236 -4.56 -21.24 5.69
CA SER A 236 -3.86 -19.96 5.86
C SER A 236 -2.50 -20.17 6.52
N LEU A 237 -1.52 -19.35 6.14
CA LEU A 237 -0.19 -19.33 6.75
C LEU A 237 -0.05 -18.16 7.73
N SER A 238 0.70 -18.37 8.81
CA SER A 238 1.10 -17.30 9.73
C SER A 238 2.01 -16.27 9.02
N THR A 239 2.21 -15.11 9.64
CA THR A 239 3.15 -14.09 9.14
C THR A 239 4.57 -14.64 9.05
N GLU A 240 4.98 -15.43 10.03
CA GLU A 240 6.29 -16.06 10.14
C GLU A 240 6.46 -17.14 9.06
N GLU A 241 5.42 -17.95 8.83
CA GLU A 241 5.39 -18.94 7.73
C GLU A 241 5.47 -18.26 6.36
N LYS A 242 4.77 -17.13 6.15
CA LYS A 242 4.83 -16.32 4.92
C LYS A 242 6.21 -15.73 4.70
N ASN A 243 6.83 -15.20 5.75
CA ASN A 243 8.19 -14.66 5.72
C ASN A 243 9.22 -15.77 5.42
N ALA A 244 9.11 -16.92 6.09
CA ALA A 244 9.99 -18.08 5.86
C ALA A 244 9.83 -18.67 4.44
N LEU A 245 8.60 -18.71 3.91
CA LEU A 245 8.33 -19.08 2.52
C LEU A 245 9.03 -18.13 1.54
N LEU A 246 8.90 -16.81 1.73
CA LEU A 246 9.51 -15.81 0.85
C LEU A 246 11.05 -15.87 0.90
N LEU A 247 11.63 -15.98 2.11
CA LEU A 247 13.08 -16.14 2.29
C LEU A 247 13.60 -17.41 1.60
N ARG A 248 12.86 -18.52 1.66
CA ARG A 248 13.19 -19.78 0.99
C ARG A 248 13.08 -19.68 -0.54
N MET A 249 12.07 -19.00 -1.06
CA MET A 249 11.91 -18.78 -2.50
C MET A 249 13.02 -17.91 -3.09
N LEU A 250 13.62 -17.04 -2.27
CA LEU A 250 14.78 -16.23 -2.63
C LEU A 250 16.12 -16.87 -2.22
N HIS A 251 16.16 -18.17 -1.93
CA HIS A 251 17.42 -18.83 -1.59
C HIS A 251 18.28 -19.01 -2.84
N GLY A 252 19.48 -18.42 -2.84
CA GLY A 252 20.38 -18.38 -4.00
C GLY A 252 20.15 -17.19 -4.94
N GLU A 253 19.05 -16.44 -4.79
CA GLU A 253 18.78 -15.24 -5.59
C GLU A 253 19.68 -14.07 -5.17
N SER A 254 20.43 -13.55 -6.14
CA SER A 254 21.30 -12.39 -5.99
C SER A 254 20.52 -11.07 -6.08
N ASP A 255 19.45 -11.03 -6.87
CA ASP A 255 18.54 -9.89 -6.92
C ASP A 255 17.49 -10.00 -5.83
N ARG A 256 17.66 -9.21 -4.77
CA ARG A 256 16.72 -9.15 -3.65
C ARG A 256 15.92 -7.85 -3.63
N ARG A 257 15.95 -7.03 -4.69
CA ARG A 257 15.22 -5.75 -4.73
C ARG A 257 13.73 -5.98 -4.53
N ALA A 258 13.13 -5.15 -3.70
CA ALA A 258 11.72 -5.21 -3.39
C ALA A 258 11.15 -3.82 -3.13
N ALA A 259 9.84 -3.68 -3.34
CA ALA A 259 9.11 -2.49 -2.96
C ALA A 259 7.82 -2.89 -2.23
N PHE A 260 7.57 -2.26 -1.09
CA PHE A 260 6.21 -2.18 -0.59
C PHE A 260 5.43 -1.15 -1.40
N VAL A 261 4.16 -1.46 -1.70
CA VAL A 261 3.20 -0.59 -2.39
C VAL A 261 2.00 -0.39 -1.48
N SER A 262 1.48 0.84 -1.38
CA SER A 262 0.14 1.15 -0.85
C SER A 262 -0.62 1.93 -1.91
N CYS A 263 -1.82 1.45 -2.26
CA CYS A 263 -2.81 2.19 -3.03
C CYS A 263 -3.99 2.53 -2.12
N MET A 264 -4.15 3.81 -1.81
CA MET A 264 -5.25 4.35 -1.03
C MET A 264 -6.34 4.93 -1.92
N VAL A 265 -7.60 4.63 -1.57
CA VAL A 265 -8.80 5.22 -2.17
C VAL A 265 -9.62 5.88 -1.07
N LEU A 266 -9.78 7.19 -1.11
CA LEU A 266 -10.72 7.93 -0.27
C LEU A 266 -11.99 8.22 -1.07
N LEU A 267 -13.06 7.48 -0.78
CA LEU A 267 -14.38 7.60 -1.38
C LEU A 267 -15.28 8.49 -0.51
N LEU A 268 -15.69 9.64 -1.04
CA LEU A 268 -16.56 10.61 -0.35
C LEU A 268 -18.01 10.51 -0.83
N SER A 269 -18.18 10.28 -2.14
CA SER A 269 -19.44 9.92 -2.78
C SER A 269 -19.16 9.10 -4.04
N PRO A 270 -20.14 8.41 -4.65
CA PRO A 270 -19.91 7.57 -5.83
C PRO A 270 -19.31 8.32 -7.04
N GLN A 271 -19.38 9.67 -7.06
CA GLN A 271 -18.78 10.53 -8.09
C GLN A 271 -17.58 11.35 -7.59
N ARG A 272 -17.19 11.23 -6.32
CA ARG A 272 -16.06 11.96 -5.73
C ARG A 272 -15.19 11.05 -4.88
N PHE A 273 -14.05 10.67 -5.43
CA PHE A 273 -13.00 9.94 -4.73
C PHE A 273 -11.61 10.46 -5.10
N TYR A 274 -10.63 10.16 -4.24
CA TYR A 274 -9.22 10.45 -4.47
C TYR A 274 -8.42 9.14 -4.42
N ILE A 275 -7.46 9.00 -5.34
CA ILE A 275 -6.52 7.87 -5.38
C ILE A 275 -5.12 8.40 -5.08
N VAL A 276 -4.40 7.71 -4.20
CA VAL A 276 -2.98 7.96 -3.95
C VAL A 276 -2.26 6.61 -3.90
N GLN A 277 -1.24 6.42 -4.74
CA GLN A 277 -0.39 5.24 -4.69
C GLN A 277 1.06 5.64 -4.41
N GLU A 278 1.70 4.99 -3.44
CA GLU A 278 3.08 5.27 -3.02
C GLU A 278 3.86 3.97 -2.77
N THR A 279 5.18 4.08 -2.87
CA THR A 279 6.10 2.96 -2.66
C THR A 279 7.12 3.24 -1.56
N LEU A 280 7.65 2.16 -0.98
CA LEU A 280 8.91 2.16 -0.22
C LEU A 280 9.79 1.10 -0.86
N GLU A 281 10.88 1.54 -1.48
CA GLU A 281 11.90 0.68 -2.08
C GLU A 281 12.90 0.19 -1.01
N GLY A 282 13.46 -1.00 -1.24
CA GLY A 282 14.41 -1.67 -0.36
C GLY A 282 14.81 -3.02 -0.94
N ALA A 283 15.16 -3.96 -0.06
CA ALA A 283 15.47 -5.33 -0.43
C ALA A 283 14.86 -6.33 0.55
N ILE A 284 14.81 -7.61 0.19
CA ILE A 284 14.52 -8.68 1.15
C ILE A 284 15.81 -9.10 1.83
N ALA A 285 15.82 -9.11 3.17
CA ALA A 285 16.95 -9.59 3.96
C ALA A 285 17.20 -11.11 3.77
N HIS A 286 18.29 -11.63 4.34
CA HIS A 286 18.54 -13.07 4.40
C HIS A 286 17.86 -13.74 5.61
N GLU A 287 17.58 -12.96 6.66
CA GLU A 287 16.98 -13.40 7.91
C GLU A 287 16.06 -12.32 8.47
N ALA A 288 15.15 -12.71 9.36
CA ALA A 288 14.21 -11.79 9.99
C ALA A 288 14.83 -11.09 11.22
N ARG A 289 14.62 -9.78 11.36
CA ARG A 289 15.00 -8.99 12.55
C ARG A 289 13.98 -7.89 12.84
N GLY A 290 14.01 -7.39 14.08
CA GLY A 290 13.03 -6.43 14.58
C GLY A 290 11.71 -7.07 15.04
N THR A 291 10.92 -6.31 15.78
CA THR A 291 9.66 -6.76 16.42
C THR A 291 8.51 -5.77 16.28
N HIS A 292 8.75 -4.58 15.70
CA HIS A 292 7.73 -3.59 15.43
C HIS A 292 7.04 -3.84 14.08
N GLY A 293 5.89 -3.20 13.87
CA GLY A 293 5.15 -3.31 12.62
C GLY A 293 4.47 -4.68 12.44
N PHE A 294 4.27 -5.10 11.18
CA PHE A 294 3.53 -6.33 10.85
C PHE A 294 3.89 -6.88 9.46
N GLY A 295 3.49 -8.13 9.19
CA GLY A 295 3.65 -8.75 7.87
C GLY A 295 5.12 -8.96 7.51
N TYR A 296 5.54 -8.42 6.37
CA TYR A 296 6.89 -8.62 5.83
C TYR A 296 7.92 -7.61 6.38
N ASP A 297 7.54 -6.67 7.26
CA ASP A 297 8.47 -5.71 7.87
C ASP A 297 9.74 -6.37 8.46
N PRO A 298 9.67 -7.53 9.15
CA PRO A 298 10.85 -8.15 9.74
C PRO A 298 11.85 -8.71 8.74
N ILE A 299 11.50 -8.83 7.45
CA ILE A 299 12.40 -9.27 6.38
C ILE A 299 12.63 -8.19 5.30
N PHE A 300 12.10 -6.98 5.48
CA PHE A 300 12.29 -5.87 4.56
C PHE A 300 13.46 -5.00 5.02
N LEU A 301 14.54 -4.99 4.24
CA LEU A 301 15.77 -4.28 4.48
C LEU A 301 15.75 -2.90 3.81
N LEU A 302 16.08 -1.87 4.58
CA LEU A 302 16.19 -0.49 4.14
C LEU A 302 17.59 -0.18 3.59
N PRO A 303 17.76 0.89 2.78
CA PRO A 303 19.07 1.30 2.27
C PRO A 303 20.12 1.66 3.34
N ASP A 304 19.69 1.96 4.57
CA ASP A 304 20.58 2.22 5.73
C ASP A 304 21.00 0.95 6.48
N GLY A 305 20.58 -0.23 6.00
CA GLY A 305 20.91 -1.54 6.57
C GLY A 305 20.01 -1.99 7.72
N ARG A 306 19.03 -1.19 8.15
CA ARG A 306 18.03 -1.59 9.15
C ARG A 306 16.88 -2.38 8.53
N HIS A 307 16.26 -3.25 9.30
CA HIS A 307 15.00 -3.88 8.94
C HIS A 307 13.83 -2.94 9.27
N LEU A 308 12.75 -2.99 8.48
CA LEU A 308 11.60 -2.10 8.68
C LEU A 308 10.90 -2.33 10.03
N ALA A 309 10.98 -3.55 10.58
CA ALA A 309 10.50 -3.90 11.92
C ALA A 309 11.42 -3.45 13.08
N GLU A 310 12.58 -2.86 12.80
CA GLU A 310 13.41 -2.21 13.83
C GLU A 310 12.96 -0.76 14.07
N LEU A 311 12.26 -0.14 13.10
CA LEU A 311 11.78 1.23 13.22
C LEU A 311 10.64 1.35 14.24
N SER A 312 10.64 2.45 15.00
CA SER A 312 9.44 2.89 15.71
C SER A 312 8.30 3.22 14.75
N LEU A 313 7.05 3.21 15.24
CA LEU A 313 5.88 3.59 14.44
C LEU A 313 6.02 4.97 13.79
N GLU A 314 6.64 5.93 14.48
CA GLU A 314 6.88 7.29 13.95
C GLU A 314 7.97 7.32 12.86
N GLU A 315 9.08 6.60 13.04
CA GLU A 315 10.08 6.43 11.99
C GLU A 315 9.50 5.73 10.75
N LYS A 316 8.78 4.62 10.96
CA LYS A 316 8.11 3.89 9.89
C LYS A 316 7.13 4.81 9.14
N ASN A 317 6.26 5.51 9.86
CA ASN A 317 5.29 6.42 9.24
C ASN A 317 5.95 7.56 8.45
N ARG A 318 7.14 8.03 8.83
CA ARG A 318 7.87 9.04 8.04
C ARG A 318 8.27 8.51 6.65
N ILE A 319 8.71 7.26 6.52
CA ILE A 319 9.27 6.74 5.26
C ILE A 319 8.39 5.74 4.50
N SER A 320 7.41 5.09 5.14
CA SER A 320 6.67 3.97 4.56
C SER A 320 5.79 4.36 3.38
N HIS A 321 5.56 3.40 2.48
CA HIS A 321 4.54 3.42 1.42
C HIS A 321 3.19 3.97 1.94
N ARG A 322 2.65 3.36 3.00
CA ARG A 322 1.39 3.77 3.64
C ARG A 322 1.47 5.17 4.24
N GLY A 323 2.58 5.51 4.88
CA GLY A 323 2.78 6.81 5.51
C GLY A 323 2.90 7.97 4.51
N LYS A 324 3.61 7.75 3.40
CA LYS A 324 3.65 8.67 2.25
C LYS A 324 2.24 8.86 1.65
N ALA A 325 1.51 7.77 1.43
CA ALA A 325 0.17 7.82 0.84
C ALA A 325 -0.82 8.60 1.73
N ALA A 326 -0.87 8.28 3.04
CA ALA A 326 -1.73 8.98 4.00
C ALA A 326 -1.42 10.48 4.11
N ARG A 327 -0.14 10.89 4.08
CA ARG A 327 0.23 12.32 4.08
C ARG A 327 -0.22 13.04 2.81
N LYS A 328 -0.02 12.45 1.63
CA LYS A 328 -0.50 13.03 0.37
C LYS A 328 -2.03 13.12 0.36
N LEU A 329 -2.71 12.10 0.88
CA LEU A 329 -4.17 12.10 1.03
C LEU A 329 -4.66 13.20 1.97
N ARG A 330 -4.00 13.43 3.10
CA ARG A 330 -4.34 14.51 4.04
C ARG A 330 -4.29 15.89 3.39
N LEU A 331 -3.35 16.14 2.48
CA LEU A 331 -3.31 17.40 1.71
C LEU A 331 -4.56 17.56 0.83
N LEU A 332 -5.01 16.49 0.16
CA LEU A 332 -6.25 16.50 -0.63
C LEU A 332 -7.52 16.64 0.24
N MET A 333 -7.45 16.26 1.51
CA MET A 333 -8.52 16.46 2.49
C MET A 333 -8.62 17.90 3.01
N GLU A 334 -7.57 18.70 2.91
CA GLU A 334 -7.60 20.11 3.35
C GLU A 334 -8.57 20.98 2.52
N ASP A 335 -8.90 20.54 1.30
CA ASP A 335 -9.93 21.11 0.42
C ASP A 335 -11.36 20.64 0.75
N LEU A 336 -11.54 19.79 1.78
CA LEU A 336 -12.84 19.30 2.25
C LEU A 336 -13.38 20.05 3.46
N THR A 337 -12.55 20.87 4.11
CA THR A 337 -12.79 21.44 5.46
C THR A 337 -12.43 22.91 5.62
#